data_AF-A0AAV5A0F4-F1
#
_entry.id   AF-A0AAV5A0F4-F1
#
_cell.length_a   1.000
_cell.length_b   1.000
_cell.length_c   1.000
_cell.angle_alpha   90.00
_cell.angle_beta   90.00
_cell.angle_gamma   90.00
#
_symmetry.space_group_name_H-M   'P 1'
#
loop_
_entity.id
_entity.type
_entity.pdbx_description
1 polymer ?
#
loop_
_entity_poly.entity_id
_entity_poly.type
_entity_poly.pdbx_seq_one_letter_code
_entity_poly.pdbx_strand_id
1 'polypeptide(L)'
;MFRRGAPARRPEDLTGHDCINLRLPTLGGLYAWEFEKDGRELRVRVKGQLVFNTASLVLKAALEGFGIAFFMEDAVRAHLEAGALVRVLEDWCPPFAGYHL
;
A
#
# COMPACT_ATOMS: atom_id res chain seq x y z
N MET A 1 -2.61 2.10 3.74
CA MET A 1 -3.00 2.59 2.40
C MET A 1 -3.75 3.93 2.57
N PHE A 2 -3.50 5.00 1.79
CA PHE A 2 -3.83 6.41 2.18
C PHE A 2 -4.38 7.29 1.02
N ARG A 3 -5.45 8.11 1.19
CA ARG A 3 -5.97 9.05 0.13
C ARG A 3 -6.94 10.17 0.61
N ARG A 4 -6.98 11.34 -0.08
CA ARG A 4 -8.18 12.23 -0.23
C ARG A 4 -9.02 11.83 -1.46
N GLY A 5 -10.15 11.13 -1.27
CA GLY A 5 -11.05 10.67 -2.34
C GLY A 5 -11.78 9.37 -1.99
N ALA A 6 -12.96 9.13 -2.59
CA ALA A 6 -13.89 8.04 -2.24
C ALA A 6 -13.15 6.70 -1.99
N PRO A 7 -13.19 6.10 -0.80
CA PRO A 7 -12.26 5.04 -0.40
C PRO A 7 -12.37 3.81 -1.31
N ALA A 8 -11.23 3.26 -1.72
CA ALA A 8 -11.18 1.92 -2.32
C ALA A 8 -11.79 0.94 -1.32
N ARG A 9 -12.74 0.12 -1.77
CA ARG A 9 -13.43 -0.88 -0.92
C ARG A 9 -12.93 -2.29 -1.20
N ARG A 10 -12.36 -2.50 -2.39
CA ARG A 10 -11.77 -3.76 -2.84
C ARG A 10 -10.37 -3.52 -3.40
N PRO A 11 -9.45 -4.49 -3.29
CA PRO A 11 -8.15 -4.41 -3.94
C PRO A 11 -8.22 -4.22 -5.46
N GLU A 12 -9.31 -4.65 -6.10
CA GLU A 12 -9.58 -4.44 -7.52
C GLU A 12 -9.75 -2.95 -7.88
N ASP A 13 -10.32 -2.15 -6.97
CA ASP A 13 -10.56 -0.71 -7.16
C ASP A 13 -9.24 0.07 -7.32
N LEU A 14 -8.14 -0.50 -6.84
CA LEU A 14 -6.80 0.09 -6.92
C LEU A 14 -6.33 0.32 -8.35
N THR A 15 -6.88 -0.44 -9.30
CA THR A 15 -6.54 -0.26 -10.72
C THR A 15 -7.05 1.06 -11.29
N GLY A 16 -8.06 1.67 -10.67
CA GLY A 16 -8.60 2.99 -11.02
C GLY A 16 -8.09 4.13 -10.14
N HIS A 17 -6.99 3.92 -9.41
CA HIS A 17 -6.49 4.87 -8.43
C HIS A 17 -5.02 5.20 -8.62
N ASP A 18 -4.66 6.41 -8.22
CA ASP A 18 -3.28 6.87 -8.21
C ASP A 18 -2.47 6.08 -7.18
N CYS A 19 -1.88 4.98 -7.62
CA CYS A 19 -1.01 4.15 -6.81
C CYS A 19 0.46 4.54 -6.99
N ILE A 20 1.22 4.44 -5.90
CA ILE A 20 2.64 4.72 -5.84
C ILE A 20 3.35 3.38 -5.69
N ASN A 21 4.03 2.94 -6.74
CA ASN A 21 4.66 1.65 -6.82
C ASN A 21 6.10 1.69 -6.31
N LEU A 22 6.50 0.62 -5.63
CA LEU A 22 7.90 0.33 -5.34
C LEU A 22 8.44 -0.64 -6.38
N ARG A 23 9.50 -0.25 -7.09
CA ARG A 23 10.30 -1.15 -7.91
C ARG A 23 11.33 -1.84 -7.02
N LEU A 24 11.31 -3.16 -7.00
CA LEU A 24 12.30 -3.95 -6.27
C LEU A 24 13.60 -4.04 -7.10
N PRO A 25 14.74 -3.51 -6.60
CA PRO A 25 15.99 -3.49 -7.35
C PRO A 25 16.49 -4.89 -7.74
N THR A 26 16.21 -5.89 -6.90
CA THR A 26 16.73 -7.26 -7.04
C THR A 26 15.84 -8.17 -7.88
N LEU A 27 14.53 -7.91 -7.96
CA LEU A 27 13.57 -8.72 -8.71
C LEU A 27 13.16 -8.10 -10.06
N GLY A 28 13.64 -6.89 -10.39
CA GLY A 28 13.36 -6.17 -11.64
C GLY A 28 11.92 -5.66 -11.82
N GLY A 29 10.96 -6.26 -11.10
CA GLY A 29 9.53 -5.94 -11.15
C GLY A 29 9.06 -4.89 -10.14
N LEU A 30 7.82 -4.45 -10.34
CA LEU A 30 7.07 -3.72 -9.31
C LEU A 30 6.67 -4.71 -8.21
N TYR A 31 6.72 -4.27 -6.95
CA TYR A 31 6.19 -5.03 -5.85
C TYR A 31 4.70 -5.28 -6.06
N ALA A 32 4.28 -6.54 -6.05
CA ALA A 32 2.88 -6.92 -6.11
C ALA A 32 2.27 -6.72 -4.72
N TRP A 33 1.15 -6.00 -4.65
CA TRP A 33 0.52 -5.72 -3.37
C TRP A 33 -0.26 -6.96 -2.93
N GLU A 34 0.04 -7.43 -1.73
CA GLU A 34 -0.52 -8.67 -1.19
C GLU A 34 -1.62 -8.30 -0.20
N PHE A 35 -2.80 -8.87 -0.42
CA PHE A 35 -3.98 -8.69 0.40
C PHE A 35 -4.46 -10.07 0.85
N GLU A 36 -5.11 -10.13 2.00
CA GLU A 36 -5.75 -11.34 2.48
C GLU A 36 -7.12 -11.00 3.03
N LYS A 37 -8.12 -11.82 2.74
CA LYS A 37 -9.42 -11.74 3.41
C LYS A 37 -10.03 -13.12 3.54
N ASP A 38 -10.46 -13.49 4.74
CA ASP A 38 -11.09 -14.78 5.03
C ASP A 38 -10.25 -15.99 4.52
N GLY A 39 -8.93 -15.94 4.70
CA GLY A 39 -7.99 -16.97 4.24
C GLY A 39 -7.76 -17.01 2.72
N ARG A 40 -8.24 -16.00 1.98
CA ARG A 40 -8.00 -15.85 0.54
C ARG A 40 -6.96 -14.77 0.30
N GLU A 41 -5.79 -15.18 -0.17
CA GLU A 41 -4.76 -14.28 -0.65
C GLU A 41 -5.12 -13.71 -2.03
N LEU A 42 -4.89 -12.41 -2.21
CA LEU A 42 -5.07 -11.69 -3.45
C LEU A 42 -3.84 -10.83 -3.71
N ARG A 43 -3.19 -11.05 -4.85
CA ARG A 43 -2.08 -10.23 -5.32
C ARG A 43 -2.56 -9.26 -6.40
N VAL A 44 -2.44 -7.97 -6.13
CA VAL A 44 -2.83 -6.93 -7.09
C VAL A 44 -1.60 -6.24 -7.64
N ARG A 45 -1.48 -6.25 -8.98
CA ARG A 45 -0.55 -5.39 -9.70
C ARG A 45 -1.26 -4.10 -10.06
N VAL A 46 -1.02 -3.06 -9.26
CA VAL A 46 -1.63 -1.75 -9.48
C VAL A 46 -0.92 -1.01 -10.61
N LYS A 47 -1.69 -0.40 -11.51
CA LYS A 47 -1.16 0.61 -12.43
C LYS A 47 -1.01 1.89 -11.63
N GLY A 48 0.22 2.37 -11.48
CA GLY A 48 0.52 3.56 -10.70
C GLY A 48 1.19 4.62 -11.55
N GLN A 49 0.86 5.89 -11.33
CA GLN A 49 1.50 7.03 -11.99
C GLN A 49 2.94 7.26 -11.54
N LEU A 50 3.28 6.82 -10.33
CA LEU A 50 4.61 6.97 -9.75
C LEU A 50 5.23 5.60 -9.46
N VAL A 51 6.50 5.47 -9.82
CA VAL A 51 7.33 4.30 -9.50
C VAL A 51 8.62 4.80 -8.89
N PHE A 52 8.91 4.41 -7.66
CA PHE A 52 10.17 4.71 -6.98
C PHE A 52 10.96 3.43 -6.71
N ASN A 53 12.25 3.55 -6.49
CA ASN A 53 13.16 2.44 -6.16
C ASN A 53 13.47 2.34 -4.65
N THR A 54 12.92 3.24 -3.83
CA THR A 54 13.12 3.24 -2.37
C THR A 54 11.80 3.47 -1.64
N ALA A 55 11.65 2.79 -0.51
CA ALA A 55 10.44 2.91 0.32
C ALA A 55 10.28 4.32 0.91
N SER A 56 11.37 5.01 1.23
CA SER A 56 11.32 6.38 1.76
C SER A 56 10.73 7.39 0.76
N LEU A 57 11.01 7.26 -0.53
CA LEU A 57 10.42 8.13 -1.56
C LEU A 57 8.94 7.81 -1.78
N VAL A 58 8.55 6.52 -1.73
CA VAL A 58 7.13 6.12 -1.77
C VAL A 58 6.37 6.74 -0.58
N LEU A 59 6.94 6.69 0.62
CA LEU A 59 6.32 7.24 1.83
C LEU A 59 6.17 8.76 1.74
N LYS A 60 7.22 9.46 1.32
CA LYS A 60 7.16 10.91 1.11
C LYS A 60 6.07 11.29 0.10
N ALA A 61 6.00 10.58 -1.03
CA ALA A 61 4.97 10.85 -2.03
C ALA A 61 3.54 10.59 -1.49
N ALA A 62 3.36 9.56 -0.64
CA ALA A 62 2.08 9.32 0.02
C ALA A 62 1.69 10.44 1.01
N LEU A 63 2.66 10.93 1.80
CA LEU A 63 2.46 12.04 2.75
C LEU A 63 2.12 13.35 2.05
N GLU A 64 2.72 13.60 0.88
CA GLU A 64 2.42 14.76 0.03
C GLU A 64 1.11 14.61 -0.76
N GLY A 65 0.41 13.48 -0.64
CA GLY A 65 -0.90 13.28 -1.25
C GLY A 65 -0.88 12.88 -2.73
N PHE A 66 0.24 12.40 -3.26
CA PHE A 66 0.32 11.91 -4.65
C PHE A 66 -0.43 10.60 -4.90
N GLY A 67 -1.02 10.04 -3.84
CA GLY A 67 -1.93 8.92 -3.93
C GLY A 67 -1.63 7.87 -2.89
N ILE A 68 -1.82 6.63 -3.30
CA ILE A 68 -1.90 5.47 -2.45
C ILE A 68 -0.58 4.72 -2.45
N ALA A 69 -0.07 4.41 -1.25
CA ALA A 69 1.06 3.51 -1.08
C ALA A 69 0.72 2.27 -0.23
N PHE A 70 1.52 1.22 -0.45
CA PHE A 70 1.48 -0.04 0.29
C PHE A 70 2.71 -0.15 1.20
N PHE A 71 2.46 -0.29 2.50
CA PHE A 71 3.47 -0.38 3.55
C PHE A 71 3.02 -1.31 4.66
N MET A 72 3.99 -1.92 5.34
CA MET A 72 3.78 -2.57 6.63
C MET A 72 3.36 -1.50 7.65
N GLU A 73 2.37 -1.80 8.49
CA GLU A 73 1.80 -0.84 9.45
C GLU A 73 2.89 -0.27 10.39
N ASP A 74 3.79 -1.12 10.87
CA ASP A 74 4.88 -0.70 11.77
C ASP A 74 5.80 0.35 11.15
N ALA A 75 5.99 0.33 9.82
CA ALA A 75 6.83 1.31 9.13
C ALA A 75 6.18 2.70 9.04
N VAL A 76 4.86 2.80 9.25
CA VAL A 76 4.09 4.06 9.10
C VAL A 76 3.24 4.39 10.33
N ARG A 77 3.39 3.65 11.43
CA ARG A 77 2.60 3.79 12.67
C ARG A 77 2.56 5.23 13.19
N ALA A 78 3.71 5.90 13.28
CA ALA A 78 3.77 7.28 13.75
C ALA A 78 2.98 8.26 12.85
N HIS A 79 2.94 8.02 11.53
CA HIS A 79 2.19 8.85 10.58
C HIS A 79 0.68 8.57 10.61
N LEU A 80 0.30 7.33 10.95
CA LEU A 80 -1.09 6.94 11.22
C LEU A 80 -1.62 7.64 12.47
N GLU A 81 -0.88 7.55 13.57
CA GLU A 81 -1.24 8.17 14.86
C GLU A 81 -1.31 9.69 14.77
N ALA A 82 -0.42 10.31 13.99
CA ALA A 82 -0.45 11.75 13.72
C ALA A 82 -1.58 12.19 12.76
N GLY A 83 -2.34 11.25 12.18
CA GLY A 83 -3.39 11.56 11.19
C GLY A 83 -2.86 12.04 9.84
N ALA A 84 -1.54 12.01 9.61
CA ALA A 84 -0.92 12.35 8.33
C ALA A 84 -1.25 11.31 7.25
N LEU A 85 -1.60 10.09 7.67
CA LEU A 85 -1.96 8.97 6.83
C LEU A 85 -3.23 8.30 7.40
N VAL A 86 -4.25 8.01 6.58
CA VAL A 86 -5.49 7.27 6.92
C VAL A 86 -5.63 5.88 6.27
N ARG A 87 -5.66 4.79 7.04
CA ARG A 87 -5.74 3.42 6.49
C ARG A 87 -6.97 3.24 5.59
N VAL A 88 -6.79 2.53 4.48
CA VAL A 88 -7.87 2.07 3.59
C VAL A 88 -7.66 0.60 3.25
N LEU A 89 -8.72 -0.08 2.76
CA LEU A 89 -8.76 -1.54 2.58
C LEU A 89 -8.44 -2.34 3.84
N GLU A 90 -8.83 -1.83 5.01
CA GLU A 90 -8.61 -2.47 6.31
C GLU A 90 -9.17 -3.90 6.37
N ASP A 91 -10.36 -4.12 5.78
CA ASP A 91 -11.00 -5.44 5.68
C ASP A 91 -10.19 -6.48 4.88
N TRP A 92 -9.16 -6.07 4.15
CA TRP A 92 -8.33 -6.89 3.27
C TRP A 92 -6.88 -6.99 3.74
N CYS A 93 -6.59 -6.46 4.93
CA CYS A 93 -5.27 -6.44 5.51
C CYS A 93 -5.40 -6.91 6.98
N PRO A 94 -5.73 -8.20 7.22
CA PRO A 94 -5.71 -8.75 8.56
C PRO A 94 -4.32 -8.55 9.16
N PRO A 95 -4.20 -8.36 10.48
CA PRO A 95 -2.91 -8.24 11.13
C PRO A 95 -2.07 -9.46 10.74
N PHE A 96 -0.93 -9.19 10.11
CA PHE A 96 0.01 -10.22 9.67
C PHE A 96 0.37 -11.07 10.89
N ALA A 97 -0.05 -12.35 10.89
CA ALA A 97 0.46 -13.32 11.85
C ALA A 97 1.95 -13.44 11.54
N GLY A 98 2.81 -12.92 12.43
CA GLY A 98 4.23 -12.75 12.17
C GLY A 98 4.93 -14.00 11.62
N TYR A 99 6.14 -13.80 11.09
CA TYR A 99 7.01 -14.88 10.62
C TYR A 99 7.03 -16.04 11.63
N HIS A 100 6.41 -17.17 11.28
CA HIS A 100 6.68 -18.43 11.94
C HIS A 100 8.07 -18.89 11.47
N LEU A 101 9.05 -18.77 12.36
CA LEU A 101 10.42 -19.30 12.21
C LEU A 101 10.45 -20.80 12.50
#